data_AF-A0A7K2KL08-F1
#
_entry.id   AF-A0A7K2KL08-F1
#
_cell.length_a   1.000
_cell.length_b   1.000
_cell.length_c   1.000
_cell.angle_alpha   90.00
_cell.angle_beta   90.00
_cell.angle_gamma   90.00
#
_symmetry.space_group_name_H-M   'P 1'
#
loop_
_entity.id
_entity.type
_entity.pdbx_description
1 polymer ?
#
loop_
_entity_poly.entity_id
_entity_poly.type
_entity_poly.pdbx_seq_one_letter_code
_entity_poly.pdbx_strand_id
1 'polypeptide(L)'
;MSDPTTARGAIALVAGDDFTEFVFTEGPLADDGPLGWPGYSAAHARAAARTGETESVVCGTGVIGGVRVVLISFEFGFLGGSLGERTGARAAAAHAHARAER
;
A
#
# COMPACT_ATOMS: atom_id res chain seq x y z
N MET A 1 -14.70 1.62 -20.09
CA MET A 1 -14.51 1.63 -18.62
C MET A 1 -13.43 2.63 -18.31
N SER A 2 -13.62 3.50 -17.32
CA SER A 2 -12.51 4.33 -16.83
C SER A 2 -11.46 3.45 -16.14
N ASP A 3 -10.22 3.91 -16.09
CA ASP A 3 -9.20 3.26 -15.28
C ASP A 3 -9.65 3.21 -13.81
N PRO A 4 -9.28 2.15 -13.06
CA PRO A 4 -9.55 2.09 -11.63
C PRO A 4 -8.83 3.23 -10.92
N THR A 5 -9.48 3.79 -9.90
CA THR A 5 -8.87 4.79 -9.02
C THR A 5 -7.63 4.18 -8.34
N THR A 6 -6.51 4.89 -8.38
CA THR A 6 -5.27 4.48 -7.69
C THR A 6 -5.44 4.48 -6.18
N ALA A 7 -4.56 3.80 -5.46
CA ALA A 7 -4.58 3.79 -3.99
C ALA A 7 -4.53 5.21 -3.42
N ARG A 8 -3.62 6.04 -3.95
CA ARG A 8 -3.48 7.46 -3.56
C ARG A 8 -4.66 8.31 -4.01
N GLY A 9 -5.24 8.02 -5.17
CA GLY A 9 -6.46 8.69 -5.62
C GLY A 9 -7.63 8.44 -4.66
N ALA A 10 -7.79 7.21 -4.19
CA ALA A 10 -8.84 6.87 -3.23
C ALA A 10 -8.61 7.55 -1.87
N ILE A 11 -7.36 7.64 -1.41
CA ILE A 11 -6.98 8.38 -0.20
C ILE A 11 -7.31 9.86 -0.34
N ALA A 12 -6.89 10.50 -1.45
CA ALA A 12 -7.14 11.92 -1.69
C ALA A 12 -8.64 12.25 -1.73
N LEU A 13 -9.48 11.35 -2.26
CA LEU A 13 -10.94 11.52 -2.28
C LEU A 13 -11.58 11.59 -0.89
N VAL A 14 -10.99 10.93 0.13
CA VAL A 14 -11.60 10.83 1.46
C VAL A 14 -10.88 11.66 2.52
N ALA A 15 -9.57 11.83 2.42
CA ALA A 15 -8.72 12.50 3.40
C ALA A 15 -8.04 13.78 2.85
N GLY A 16 -8.17 14.08 1.56
CA GLY A 16 -7.55 15.26 0.93
C GLY A 16 -6.06 15.37 1.25
N ASP A 17 -5.63 16.58 1.60
CA ASP A 17 -4.24 16.90 1.94
C ASP A 17 -3.85 16.53 3.39
N ASP A 18 -4.80 16.09 4.23
CA ASP A 18 -4.54 15.72 5.63
C ASP A 18 -3.90 14.33 5.78
N PHE A 19 -3.61 13.65 4.66
CA PHE A 19 -3.01 12.32 4.66
C PHE A 19 -1.51 12.38 4.99
N THR A 20 -1.09 11.59 5.97
CA THR A 20 0.31 11.33 6.29
C THR A 20 0.58 9.83 6.16
N GLU A 21 1.39 9.47 5.18
CA GLU A 21 1.76 8.07 4.91
C GLU A 21 2.68 7.51 6.00
N PHE A 22 2.49 6.23 6.33
CA PHE A 22 3.45 5.51 7.16
C PHE A 22 4.71 5.19 6.37
N VAL A 23 5.86 5.39 7.00
CA VAL A 23 7.15 5.05 6.40
C VAL A 23 7.41 3.57 6.57
N PHE A 24 7.61 2.87 5.46
CA PHE A 24 8.11 1.51 5.44
C PHE A 24 9.44 1.47 4.67
N THR A 25 10.44 0.80 5.22
CA THR A 25 11.83 0.87 4.74
C THR A 25 12.22 -0.33 3.87
N GLU A 26 11.27 -1.04 3.28
CA GLU A 26 11.60 -2.18 2.42
C GLU A 26 12.17 -1.69 1.08
N GLY A 27 13.37 -2.16 0.72
CA GLY A 27 13.92 -1.99 -0.63
C GLY A 27 13.28 -2.93 -1.65
N PRO A 28 13.71 -2.89 -2.92
CA PRO A 28 13.30 -3.86 -3.94
C PRO A 28 13.48 -5.31 -3.48
N LEU A 29 12.68 -6.23 -4.01
CA LEU A 29 12.90 -7.66 -3.77
C LEU A 29 14.27 -8.09 -4.32
N ALA A 30 15.05 -8.83 -3.51
CA ALA A 30 16.37 -9.32 -3.90
C ALA A 30 16.31 -10.61 -4.72
N ASP A 31 15.23 -11.39 -4.58
CA ASP A 31 15.01 -12.67 -5.25
C ASP A 31 13.51 -12.90 -5.53
N ASP A 32 13.20 -14.08 -6.06
CA ASP A 32 11.86 -14.51 -6.45
C ASP A 32 10.99 -14.96 -5.27
N GLY A 33 11.29 -14.48 -4.06
CA GLY A 33 10.54 -14.71 -2.85
C GLY A 33 10.76 -16.09 -2.23
N PRO A 34 10.03 -16.41 -1.15
CA PRO A 34 10.28 -17.61 -0.34
C PRO A 34 10.03 -18.94 -1.08
N LEU A 35 9.27 -18.90 -2.18
CA LEU A 35 9.02 -20.06 -3.03
C LEU A 35 9.97 -20.14 -4.24
N GLY A 36 10.82 -19.13 -4.44
CA GLY A 36 11.65 -18.99 -5.64
C GLY A 36 10.82 -19.01 -6.92
N TRP A 37 9.65 -18.36 -6.93
CA TRP A 37 8.73 -18.39 -8.07
C TRP A 37 9.32 -17.61 -9.25
N PRO A 38 9.70 -18.28 -10.37
CA PRO A 38 10.51 -17.66 -11.40
C PRO A 38 9.92 -16.34 -11.94
N GLY A 39 10.70 -15.27 -11.84
CA GLY A 39 10.37 -13.94 -12.34
C GLY A 39 9.48 -13.10 -11.43
N TYR A 40 9.22 -13.51 -10.19
CA TYR A 40 8.43 -12.74 -9.23
C TYR A 40 9.08 -11.40 -8.88
N SER A 41 10.39 -11.36 -8.62
CA SER A 41 11.15 -10.11 -8.39
C SER A 41 11.00 -9.13 -9.54
N ALA A 42 11.11 -9.62 -10.78
CA ALA A 42 10.96 -8.82 -11.98
C ALA A 42 9.51 -8.34 -12.17
N ALA A 43 8.51 -9.16 -11.82
CA ALA A 43 7.11 -8.74 -11.86
C ALA A 43 6.82 -7.64 -10.83
N HIS A 44 7.36 -7.77 -9.62
CA HIS A 44 7.29 -6.76 -8.56
C HIS A 44 7.95 -5.44 -9.00
N ALA A 45 9.17 -5.48 -9.55
CA ALA A 45 9.86 -4.30 -10.06
C ALA A 45 9.08 -3.59 -11.18
N ARG A 46 8.47 -4.35 -12.11
CA ARG A 46 7.60 -3.77 -13.15
C ARG A 46 6.33 -3.15 -12.57
N ALA A 47 5.76 -3.75 -11.54
CA ALA A 47 4.60 -3.20 -10.85
C ALA A 47 4.93 -1.88 -10.13
N ALA A 48 6.08 -1.83 -9.45
CA ALA A 48 6.59 -0.63 -8.82
C ALA A 48 6.83 0.50 -9.83
N ALA A 49 7.53 0.21 -10.93
CA ALA A 49 7.78 1.20 -11.98
C ALA A 49 6.49 1.71 -12.64
N ARG A 50 5.47 0.85 -12.81
CA ARG A 50 4.18 1.22 -13.43
C ARG A 50 3.32 2.09 -12.51
N THR A 51 3.31 1.79 -11.21
CA THR A 51 2.38 2.42 -10.25
C THR A 51 3.03 3.59 -9.50
N GLY A 52 4.35 3.61 -9.40
CA GLY A 52 5.09 4.49 -8.49
C GLY A 52 5.09 4.02 -7.03
N GLU A 53 4.38 2.93 -6.71
CA GLU A 53 4.29 2.40 -5.36
C GLU A 53 5.36 1.35 -5.07
N THR A 54 5.69 1.18 -3.79
CA THR A 54 6.66 0.16 -3.35
C THR A 54 6.02 -1.20 -3.06
N GLU A 55 4.70 -1.24 -2.86
CA GLU A 55 3.92 -2.45 -2.62
C GLU A 55 2.44 -2.21 -2.97
N SER A 56 1.63 -3.27 -2.98
CA SER A 56 0.20 -3.24 -3.29
C SER A 56 -0.70 -2.52 -2.29
N VAL A 57 -0.14 -1.87 -1.27
CA VAL A 57 -0.89 -1.11 -0.27
C VAL A 57 -0.16 0.15 0.18
N VAL A 58 -0.92 1.23 0.28
CA VAL A 58 -0.54 2.50 0.90
C VAL A 58 -1.29 2.61 2.22
N CYS A 59 -0.54 2.82 3.31
CA CYS A 59 -1.11 2.97 4.66
C CYS A 59 -0.69 4.31 5.26
N GLY A 60 -1.53 4.90 6.09
CA GLY A 60 -1.20 6.14 6.79
C GLY A 60 -2.32 6.62 7.69
N THR A 61 -2.22 7.85 8.16
CA THR A 61 -3.27 8.52 8.92
C THR A 61 -3.86 9.68 8.14
N GLY A 62 -5.08 10.07 8.47
CA GLY A 62 -5.76 11.21 7.86
C GLY A 62 -6.91 11.70 8.72
N VAL A 63 -7.65 12.69 8.22
CA VAL A 63 -8.86 13.21 8.88
C VAL A 63 -10.05 13.03 7.94
N ILE A 64 -11.13 12.43 8.42
CA ILE A 64 -12.39 12.30 7.68
C ILE A 64 -13.50 12.84 8.58
N GLY A 65 -14.19 13.89 8.13
CA GLY A 65 -15.29 14.49 8.91
C GLY A 65 -14.88 14.96 10.31
N GLY A 66 -13.64 15.43 10.47
CA GLY A 66 -13.07 15.85 11.76
C GLY A 66 -12.58 14.71 12.67
N VAL A 67 -12.67 13.46 12.23
CA VAL A 67 -12.21 12.29 12.97
C VAL A 67 -10.86 11.84 12.43
N ARG A 68 -9.87 11.65 13.31
CA ARG A 68 -8.58 11.04 12.98
C ARG A 68 -8.81 9.57 12.66
N VAL A 69 -8.31 9.12 11.50
CA VAL A 69 -8.45 7.74 11.04
C VAL A 69 -7.10 7.19 10.58
N VAL A 70 -7.00 5.87 10.57
CA VAL A 70 -5.97 5.14 9.83
C VAL A 70 -6.58 4.65 8.52
N LEU A 71 -5.89 4.87 7.41
CA LEU A 71 -6.29 4.42 6.09
C LEU A 71 -5.38 3.29 5.61
N ILE A 72 -6.00 2.32 4.94
CA ILE A 72 -5.34 1.23 4.22
C ILE A 72 -5.98 1.20 2.84
N SER A 73 -5.21 1.53 1.80
CA SER A 73 -5.70 1.65 0.42
C SER A 73 -4.87 0.77 -0.51
N PHE A 74 -5.53 -0.13 -1.24
CA PHE A 74 -4.87 -1.10 -2.11
C PHE A 74 -4.65 -0.54 -3.51
N GLU A 75 -3.48 -0.82 -4.09
CA GLU A 75 -3.11 -0.46 -5.45
C GLU A 75 -3.31 -1.66 -6.39
N PHE A 76 -4.45 -1.70 -7.09
CA PHE A 76 -4.76 -2.82 -7.98
C PHE A 76 -3.83 -2.89 -9.20
N GLY A 77 -3.25 -1.76 -9.60
CA GLY A 77 -2.19 -1.70 -10.60
C GLY A 77 -0.92 -2.41 -10.15
N PHE A 78 -0.76 -2.71 -8.85
CA PHE A 78 0.36 -3.44 -8.29
C PHE A 78 0.00 -4.92 -8.11
N LEU A 79 0.34 -5.73 -9.12
CA LEU A 79 0.08 -7.19 -9.11
C LEU A 79 -1.39 -7.56 -8.78
N GLY A 80 -2.36 -6.73 -9.16
CA GLY A 80 -3.77 -6.97 -8.86
C GLY A 80 -4.15 -6.71 -7.39
N GLY A 81 -3.39 -5.88 -6.66
CA GLY A 81 -3.65 -5.63 -5.25
C GLY A 81 -3.34 -6.84 -4.37
N SER A 82 -2.43 -7.72 -4.80
CA SER A 82 -2.17 -9.00 -4.12
C SER A 82 -1.70 -8.81 -2.68
N LEU A 83 -2.17 -9.66 -1.76
CA LEU A 83 -1.72 -9.72 -0.38
C LEU A 83 -0.49 -10.64 -0.25
N GLY A 84 0.71 -10.06 -0.34
CA GLY A 84 1.98 -10.71 -0.02
C GLY A 84 2.41 -10.47 1.43
N GLU A 85 3.57 -11.00 1.80
CA GLU A 85 4.17 -10.82 3.15
C GLU A 85 4.29 -9.34 3.52
N ARG A 86 4.87 -8.51 2.63
CA ARG A 86 5.05 -7.07 2.84
C ARG A 86 3.72 -6.33 2.96
N THR A 87 2.79 -6.58 2.04
CA THR A 87 1.43 -6.02 2.09
C THR A 87 0.73 -6.35 3.41
N GLY A 88 0.80 -7.62 3.84
CA GLY A 88 0.21 -8.09 5.08
C GLY A 88 0.86 -7.43 6.31
N ALA A 89 2.19 -7.30 6.33
CA ALA A 89 2.91 -6.62 7.39
C ALA A 89 2.51 -5.14 7.51
N ARG A 90 2.38 -4.43 6.39
CA ARG A 90 1.93 -3.03 6.35
C ARG A 90 0.50 -2.87 6.86
N ALA A 91 -0.42 -3.74 6.44
CA ALA A 91 -1.81 -3.72 6.90
C ALA A 91 -1.93 -4.04 8.40
N ALA A 92 -1.18 -5.04 8.87
CA ALA A 92 -1.13 -5.40 10.29
C ALA A 92 -0.55 -4.26 11.14
N ALA A 93 0.53 -3.61 10.70
CA ALA A 93 1.11 -2.45 11.38
C ALA A 93 0.14 -1.26 11.45
N ALA A 94 -0.60 -1.00 10.37
CA ALA A 94 -1.63 0.04 10.35
C ALA A 94 -2.75 -0.25 11.36
N HIS A 95 -3.23 -1.50 11.43
CA HIS A 95 -4.20 -1.91 12.45
C HIS A 95 -3.65 -1.78 13.88
N ALA A 96 -2.39 -2.14 14.10
CA ALA A 96 -1.75 -1.98 15.41
C ALA A 96 -1.66 -0.51 15.83
N HIS A 97 -1.28 0.39 14.90
CA HIS A 97 -1.27 1.83 15.14
C HIS A 97 -2.67 2.36 15.49
N ALA A 98 -3.70 2.00 14.70
CA ALA A 98 -5.09 2.40 14.97
C ALA A 98 -5.57 1.96 16.37
N ARG A 99 -5.08 0.81 16.86
CA ARG A 99 -5.42 0.29 18.18
C ARG A 99 -4.72 1.03 19.32
N ALA A 100 -3.52 1.55 19.08
CA ALA A 100 -2.74 2.28 20.08
C ALA A 100 -3.26 3.71 20.29
N GLU A 101 -3.70 4.37 19.22
CA GLU A 101 -4.17 5.77 19.20
C GLU A 101 -5.67 5.94 19.54
N ARG A 102 -6.19 5.07 20.42
CA ARG A 102 -7.62 5.02 20.77
C ARG A 102 -8.15 6.26 21.47
#